data_AF-A0A954KR42-F1
#
_entry.id   AF-A0A954KR42-F1
#
_cell.length_a   1.000
_cell.length_b   1.000
_cell.length_c   1.000
_cell.angle_alpha   90.00
_cell.angle_beta   90.00
_cell.angle_gamma   90.00
#
_symmetry.space_group_name_H-M   'P 1'
#
loop_
_entity.id
_entity.type
_entity.pdbx_description
1 polymer ?
#
loop_
_entity_poly.entity_id
_entity_poly.type
_entity_poly.pdbx_seq_one_letter_code
_entity_poly.pdbx_strand_id
1 'polypeptide(L)' 'MEKPPRRKQISIFVPVEDWKEIRMEAARQHIPMTELCRRWLKPELDKLQERERA' A
#
# COMPACT_ATOMS: atom_id res chain seq x y z
N MET A 1 -14.92 -5.29 -23.14
CA MET A 1 -14.67 -4.74 -21.79
C MET A 1 -13.38 -5.35 -21.28
N GLU A 2 -12.41 -4.52 -20.89
CA GLU A 2 -11.16 -4.98 -20.28
C GLU A 2 -11.45 -5.63 -18.93
N LYS A 3 -10.83 -6.77 -18.62
CA LYS A 3 -11.04 -7.43 -17.34
C LYS A 3 -10.41 -6.59 -16.22
N PRO A 4 -11.10 -6.35 -15.10
CA PRO A 4 -10.51 -5.63 -13.99
C PRO A 4 -9.26 -6.37 -13.49
N PRO A 5 -8.22 -5.64 -13.04
CA PRO A 5 -6.98 -6.26 -12.59
C PRO A 5 -7.26 -7.21 -11.42
N ARG A 6 -6.63 -8.39 -11.45
CA ARG A 6 -6.73 -9.35 -10.35
C ARG A 6 -6.13 -8.72 -9.09
N ARG A 7 -6.89 -8.75 -7.99
CA ARG A 7 -6.44 -8.22 -6.70
C ARG A 7 -6.13 -9.38 -5.76
N LYS A 8 -5.04 -9.25 -5.00
CA LYS A 8 -4.69 -10.12 -3.88
C LYS A 8 -4.46 -9.26 -2.65
N GLN A 9 -4.82 -9.80 -1.49
CA GLN A 9 -4.53 -9.18 -0.21
C GLN A 9 -3.15 -9.65 0.27
N ILE A 10 -2.37 -8.72 0.79
CA ILE A 10 -1.13 -9.01 1.52
C ILE A 10 -1.35 -8.69 3.00
N SER A 11 -0.83 -9.53 3.88
CA SER A 11 -0.79 -9.28 5.31
C SER A 11 0.62 -8.88 5.69
N ILE A 12 0.77 -7.75 6.37
CA ILE A 12 2.06 -7.25 6.86
C ILE A 12 2.10 -7.34 8.38
N PHE A 13 3.23 -7.79 8.93
CA PHE A 13 3.50 -7.77 10.36
C PHE A 13 4.44 -6.61 10.65
N VAL A 14 4.05 -5.74 11.58
CA VAL A 14 4.83 -4.59 12.04
C VAL A 14 4.74 -4.51 13.57
N PRO A 15 5.71 -3.87 14.24
CA PRO A 15 5.58 -3.49 15.65
C PRO A 15 4.26 -2.75 15.92
N VAL A 16 3.75 -2.89 17.13
CA VAL A 16 2.47 -2.26 17.52
C VAL A 16 2.58 -0.74 17.48
N GLU A 17 3.75 -0.21 17.80
CA GLU A 17 4.09 1.20 17.77
C GLU A 17 3.96 1.75 16.35
N ASP A 18 4.59 1.10 15.37
CA ASP A 18 4.50 1.48 13.96
C ASP A 18 3.06 1.37 13.46
N TRP A 19 2.34 0.31 13.84
CA TRP A 19 0.93 0.17 13.47
C TRP A 19 0.06 1.34 13.98
N LYS A 20 0.31 1.82 15.20
CA LYS A 20 -0.40 2.98 15.76
C LYS A 20 -0.11 4.24 14.95
N GLU A 21 1.16 4.49 14.61
CA GLU A 21 1.55 5.65 13.80
C GLU A 21 0.86 5.62 12.43
N ILE A 22 0.87 4.46 11.75
CA ILE A 22 0.18 4.28 10.47
C ILE A 22 -1.33 4.56 10.61
N ARG A 23 -1.94 4.06 11.68
CA ARG A 23 -3.37 4.27 11.94
C ARG A 23 -3.69 5.75 12.18
N MET A 24 -2.89 6.45 12.97
CA MET A 24 -3.07 7.87 13.25
C MET A 24 -2.92 8.71 11.98
N GLU A 25 -1.91 8.41 11.15
CA GLU A 25 -1.70 9.11 9.89
C GLU A 25 -2.85 8.92 8.90
N ALA A 26 -3.39 7.69 8.81
CA ALA A 26 -4.56 7.41 8.00
C ALA A 26 -5.80 8.19 8.48
N ALA A 27 -5.99 8.28 9.81
CA ALA A 27 -7.05 9.06 10.42
C ALA A 27 -6.90 10.56 10.14
N ARG A 28 -5.67 11.11 10.27
CA ARG A 28 -5.36 12.51 9.98
C ARG A 28 -5.67 12.90 8.54
N GLN A 29 -5.46 11.98 7.60
CA GLN A 29 -5.78 12.19 6.18
C GLN A 29 -7.23 11.85 5.81
N HIS A 30 -8.03 11.36 6.75
CA HIS A 30 -9.39 10.87 6.51
C HIS A 30 -9.47 9.77 5.42
N ILE A 31 -8.50 8.85 5.40
CA ILE A 31 -8.48 7.72 4.46
C ILE A 31 -8.34 6.38 5.18
N PRO A 32 -8.78 5.26 4.57
CA PRO A 32 -8.53 3.93 5.12
C PRO A 32 -7.02 3.63 5.20
N MET A 33 -6.59 2.90 6.24
CA MET A 33 -5.18 2.47 6.37
C MET A 33 -4.67 1.72 5.14
N THR A 34 -5.52 0.90 4.50
CA THR A 34 -5.16 0.16 3.29
C THR A 34 -4.86 1.07 2.10
N GLU A 35 -5.53 2.22 2.01
CA GLU A 35 -5.27 3.23 0.98
C GLU A 35 -3.96 3.96 1.27
N LEU A 36 -3.70 4.32 2.53
CA LEU A 36 -2.42 4.90 2.94
C LEU A 36 -1.24 3.96 2.61
N CYS A 37 -1.33 2.70 3.01
CA CYS A 37 -0.33 1.69 2.69
C CYS A 37 -0.14 1.53 1.17
N ARG A 38 -1.21 1.55 0.37
CA ARG A 38 -1.12 1.49 -1.09
C ARG A 38 -0.37 2.68 -1.68
N ARG A 39 -0.66 3.90 -1.19
CA ARG A 39 0.02 5.12 -1.62
C ARG A 39 1.52 5.07 -1.33
N TRP A 40 1.91 4.55 -0.17
CA TRP A 40 3.31 4.39 0.18
C TRP A 40 4.02 3.26 -0.56
N LEU A 41 3.32 2.17 -0.88
CA LEU A 41 3.88 1.06 -1.66
C LEU A 41 4.04 1.38 -3.14
N LYS A 42 3.17 2.24 -3.71
CA LYS A 42 3.11 2.49 -5.16
C LYS A 42 4.47 2.88 -5.79
N PRO A 43 5.27 3.81 -5.22
CA PRO A 43 6.55 4.19 -5.83
C PRO A 43 7.55 3.03 -5.92
N GLU A 44 7.58 2.16 -4.92
CA GLU A 44 8.49 0.99 -4.94
C GLU A 44 8.02 -0.08 -5.91
N LEU A 45 6.70 -0.26 -6.04
CA LEU A 45 6.13 -1.15 -7.06
C LEU A 45 6.40 -0.64 -8.48
N ASP A 46 6.37 0.67 -8.69
CA ASP A 46 6.66 1.28 -10.00
C ASP A 46 8.11 1.02 -10.40
N LYS A 47 9.06 1.26 -9.48
CA LYS A 47 10.48 0.93 -9.68
C LYS A 47 10.68 -0.56 -9.96
N LEU A 48 9.94 -1.44 -9.28
CA LEU A 48 10.04 -2.89 -9.50
C LEU A 48 9.57 -3.27 -10.90
N GLN A 49 8.45 -2.72 -11.36
CA GLN A 49 7.90 -2.99 -12.70
C GLN A 49 8.81 -2.46 -13.81
N GLU A 50 9.46 -1.32 -13.61
CA GLU A 50 10.43 -0.79 -14.57
C GLU A 50 11.64 -1.72 -14.73
N ARG A 51 12.14 -2.28 -13.62
CA ARG A 51 13.26 -3.25 -13.65
C ARG A 51 12.91 -4.56 -14.35
N GLU A 52 11.69 -5.04 -14.21
CA GLU A 52 11.26 -6.29 -14.86
C GLU A 52 10.97 -6.13 -16.36
N ARG A 53 10.76 -4.89 -16.83
CA ARG A 53 10.48 -4.58 -18.24
C ARG A 53 11.73 -4.22 -19.06
N ALA A 54 12.83 -3.90 -18.39
CA ALA A 54 14.13 -3.58 -19.00
C ALA A 54 14.94 -4.86 -19.24
#